data_AF-A0A7S4R2L6-F1
#
_entry.id   AF-A0A7S4R2L6-F1
#
_cell.length_a   1.000
_cell.length_b   1.000
_cell.length_c   1.000
_cell.angle_alpha   90.00
_cell.angle_beta   90.00
_cell.angle_gamma   90.00
#
_symmetry.space_group_name_H-M   'P 1'
#
loop_
_entity.id
_entity.type
_entity.pdbx_description
1 polymer ?
#
loop_
_entity_poly.entity_id
_entity_poly.type
_entity_poly.pdbx_seq_one_letter_code
_entity_poly.pdbx_strand_id
1 'polypeptide(L)'
;WLKTAQGFLLNMSSAEWGDEALEKCKHWLVLEALCFVVPKADPKQTAKDKLGVYPAGDIVVGDGVKIDGIQWLKIDYQGREAFILIDGTAVGVNRKFLEPVPG
;
A
#
# COMPACT_ATOMS: atom_id res chain seq x y z
N TRP A 1 -13.99 -32.32 -19.54
CA TRP A 1 -14.04 -30.97 -20.13
C TRP A 1 -14.23 -29.94 -19.02
N LEU A 2 -13.11 -29.33 -18.62
CA LEU A 2 -12.91 -28.04 -17.93
C LEU A 2 -13.82 -27.66 -16.74
N LYS A 3 -13.40 -28.02 -15.51
CA LYS A 3 -13.74 -27.31 -14.26
C LYS A 3 -12.52 -27.23 -13.33
N THR A 4 -11.37 -26.76 -13.82
CA THR A 4 -10.13 -26.77 -13.01
C THR A 4 -9.19 -25.62 -13.37
N ALA A 5 -9.70 -24.38 -13.36
CA ALA A 5 -8.83 -23.21 -13.51
C ALA A 5 -9.31 -21.94 -12.77
N GLN A 6 -10.39 -22.00 -11.97
CA GLN A 6 -10.96 -20.80 -11.34
C GLN A 6 -10.91 -20.80 -9.81
N GLY A 7 -10.33 -21.83 -9.19
CA GLY A 7 -10.28 -21.99 -7.73
C GLY A 7 -8.89 -21.82 -7.09
N PHE A 8 -7.84 -21.55 -7.87
CA PHE A 8 -6.46 -21.54 -7.34
C PHE A 8 -5.87 -20.12 -7.14
N LEU A 9 -6.57 -19.07 -7.58
CA LEU A 9 -6.07 -17.68 -7.50
C LEU A 9 -6.74 -16.81 -6.44
N LEU A 10 -7.65 -17.35 -5.62
CA LEU A 10 -8.45 -16.56 -4.66
C LEU A 10 -8.22 -16.91 -3.18
N ASN A 11 -7.27 -17.77 -2.84
CA ASN A 11 -7.11 -18.27 -1.46
C ASN A 11 -5.81 -17.89 -0.74
N MET A 12 -4.91 -17.09 -1.34
CA MET A 12 -3.91 -16.38 -0.56
C MET A 12 -4.53 -15.06 -0.11
N SER A 13 -5.27 -15.11 1.00
CA SER A 13 -5.76 -13.88 1.62
C SER A 13 -4.57 -12.96 1.85
N SER A 14 -4.66 -11.72 1.38
CA SER A 14 -3.59 -10.72 1.48
C SER A 14 -3.25 -10.32 2.94
N ALA A 15 -3.92 -10.94 3.91
CA ALA A 15 -3.65 -10.86 5.33
C ALA A 15 -2.27 -11.45 5.72
N GLU A 16 -1.74 -12.41 4.97
CA GLU A 16 -0.54 -13.18 5.40
C GLU A 16 0.80 -12.68 4.83
N TRP A 17 0.80 -11.68 3.94
CA TRP A 17 2.00 -11.36 3.15
C TRP A 17 3.09 -10.60 3.92
N GLY A 18 2.82 -10.17 5.16
CA GLY A 18 3.83 -9.61 6.08
C GLY A 18 4.81 -8.63 5.42
N ASP A 19 6.09 -8.75 5.76
CA ASP A 19 7.17 -7.99 5.11
C ASP A 19 7.51 -8.52 3.70
N GLU A 20 7.14 -9.77 3.36
CA GLU A 20 7.42 -10.35 2.03
C GLU A 20 6.68 -9.64 0.89
N ALA A 21 5.49 -9.10 1.17
CA ALA A 21 4.74 -8.27 0.22
C ALA A 21 5.54 -7.05 -0.23
N LEU A 22 6.37 -6.48 0.64
CA LEU A 22 7.18 -5.31 0.32
C LEU A 22 8.18 -5.61 -0.80
N GLU A 23 8.71 -6.84 -0.83
CA GLU A 23 9.68 -7.28 -1.83
C GLU A 23 9.03 -7.77 -3.12
N LYS A 24 7.89 -8.47 -3.01
CA LYS A 24 7.28 -9.22 -4.12
C LYS A 24 6.20 -8.44 -4.88
N CYS A 25 5.53 -7.49 -4.24
CA CYS A 25 4.38 -6.81 -4.83
C CYS A 25 4.74 -5.41 -5.35
N LYS A 26 4.34 -5.13 -6.60
CA LYS A 26 4.45 -3.80 -7.21
C LYS A 26 3.13 -3.06 -7.30
N HIS A 27 2.01 -3.77 -7.16
CA HIS A 27 0.66 -3.22 -7.22
C HIS A 27 0.03 -3.27 -5.84
N TRP A 28 -0.65 -2.18 -5.47
CA TRP A 28 -1.21 -1.99 -4.14
C TRP A 28 -2.60 -1.39 -4.25
N LEU A 29 -3.61 -2.09 -3.72
CA LEU A 29 -4.99 -1.65 -3.67
C LEU A 29 -5.19 -0.68 -2.50
N VAL A 30 -5.79 0.47 -2.78
CA VAL A 30 -6.16 1.45 -1.76
C VAL A 30 -7.44 1.01 -1.06
N LEU A 31 -7.37 0.82 0.26
CA LEU A 31 -8.50 0.35 1.08
C LEU A 31 -9.29 1.49 1.71
N GLU A 32 -8.59 2.55 2.12
CA GLU A 32 -9.18 3.66 2.86
C GLU A 32 -9.71 4.75 1.93
N ALA A 33 -10.75 5.46 2.37
CA ALA A 33 -11.41 6.49 1.58
C ALA A 33 -10.44 7.54 1.01
N LEU A 34 -9.37 7.86 1.76
CA LEU A 34 -8.30 8.74 1.32
C LEU A 34 -6.95 8.22 1.83
N CYS A 35 -6.06 7.84 0.93
CA CYS A 35 -4.65 7.58 1.22
C CYS A 35 -3.79 8.75 0.76
N PHE A 36 -3.04 9.35 1.69
CA PHE A 36 -2.25 10.54 1.41
C PHE A 36 -0.93 10.17 0.74
N VAL A 37 -0.60 10.91 -0.32
CA VAL A 37 0.73 10.90 -0.93
C VAL A 37 1.55 11.98 -0.27
N VAL A 38 2.70 11.64 0.28
CA VAL A 38 3.52 12.54 1.10
C VAL A 38 4.95 12.63 0.60
N PRO A 39 5.64 13.78 0.74
CA PRO A 39 6.99 13.96 0.21
C PRO A 39 8.09 13.26 1.04
N LYS A 40 7.74 12.75 2.24
CA LYS A 40 8.67 12.10 3.16
C LYS A 40 7.96 11.02 3.98
N ALA A 41 8.65 9.94 4.34
CA ALA A 41 8.14 8.92 5.24
C ALA A 41 8.15 9.43 6.70
N ASP A 42 7.06 10.08 7.13
CA ASP A 42 6.91 10.62 8.48
C ASP A 42 5.54 10.19 9.03
N PRO A 43 5.43 9.43 10.13
CA PRO A 43 4.12 9.01 10.63
C PRO A 43 3.29 10.19 11.18
N LYS A 44 3.89 11.32 11.54
CA LYS A 44 3.17 12.48 12.09
C LYS A 44 2.57 13.39 11.01
N GLN A 45 2.53 12.93 9.76
CA GLN A 45 2.02 13.71 8.63
C GLN A 45 0.62 14.23 8.89
N THR A 46 0.40 15.49 8.50
CA THR A 46 -0.92 16.08 8.50
C THR A 46 -1.39 16.31 7.07
N ALA A 47 -2.71 16.46 6.87
CA ALA A 47 -3.28 16.71 5.55
C ALA A 47 -2.75 17.98 4.84
N LYS A 48 -1.96 18.82 5.53
CA LYS A 48 -1.34 20.04 4.99
C LYS A 48 -0.09 19.76 4.15
N ASP A 49 0.62 18.67 4.44
CA ASP A 49 1.91 18.35 3.81
C ASP A 49 1.76 17.36 2.64
N LYS A 50 0.52 16.93 2.35
CA LYS A 50 0.24 15.98 1.28
C LYS A 50 0.43 16.59 -0.09
N LEU A 51 1.00 15.79 -1.00
CA LEU A 51 1.16 16.09 -2.41
C LEU A 51 -0.11 15.77 -3.21
N GLY A 52 -0.89 14.81 -2.73
CA GLY A 52 -2.08 14.29 -3.39
C GLY A 52 -2.78 13.25 -2.53
N VAL A 53 -3.83 12.65 -3.11
CA VAL A 53 -4.58 11.56 -2.49
C VAL A 53 -4.91 10.50 -3.53
N TYR A 54 -4.95 9.24 -3.11
CA TYR A 54 -5.62 8.17 -3.85
C TYR A 54 -6.89 7.75 -3.09
N PRO A 55 -8.05 7.69 -3.77
CA PRO A 55 -9.29 7.17 -3.20
C PRO A 55 -9.27 5.64 -3.07
N ALA A 56 -10.16 5.11 -2.23
CA ALA A 56 -10.40 3.67 -2.13
C ALA A 56 -10.75 3.07 -3.50
N GLY A 57 -10.19 1.89 -3.79
CA GLY A 57 -10.38 1.17 -5.04
C GLY A 57 -9.30 1.41 -6.09
N ASP A 58 -8.47 2.45 -5.93
CA ASP A 58 -7.36 2.69 -6.85
C ASP A 58 -6.26 1.63 -6.68
N ILE A 59 -5.59 1.28 -7.79
CA ILE A 59 -4.37 0.49 -7.79
C ILE A 59 -3.18 1.43 -7.96
N VAL A 60 -2.32 1.48 -6.95
CA VAL A 60 -1.09 2.26 -6.97
C VAL A 60 0.09 1.35 -7.27
N VAL A 61 1.00 1.83 -8.13
CA VAL A 61 2.23 1.11 -8.45
C VAL A 61 3.38 1.70 -7.65
N GLY A 62 4.15 0.87 -6.96
CA GLY A 62 5.28 1.30 -6.17
C GLY A 62 6.05 0.17 -5.49
N ASP A 63 7.11 0.54 -4.80
CA ASP A 63 7.96 -0.35 -4.03
C ASP A 63 7.57 -0.30 -2.55
N GLY A 64 7.23 -1.43 -1.97
CA GLY A 64 7.08 -1.52 -0.52
C GLY A 64 8.43 -1.35 0.17
N VAL A 65 8.51 -0.46 1.15
CA VAL A 65 9.71 -0.18 1.92
C VAL A 65 9.39 -0.11 3.41
N LYS A 66 10.37 -0.43 4.25
CA LYS A 66 10.26 -0.30 5.71
C LYS A 66 11.23 0.77 6.18
N ILE A 67 10.70 1.86 6.74
CA ILE A 67 11.48 3.00 7.22
C ILE A 67 11.12 3.19 8.69
N ASP A 68 12.11 3.12 9.57
CA ASP A 68 11.94 3.19 11.04
C ASP A 68 10.91 2.19 11.59
N GLY A 69 10.85 1.00 10.99
CA GLY A 69 9.90 -0.06 11.37
C GLY A 69 8.49 0.10 10.81
N ILE A 70 8.22 1.18 10.06
CA ILE A 70 6.92 1.52 9.48
C ILE A 70 6.91 1.13 8.00
N GLN A 71 5.82 0.51 7.57
CA GLN A 71 5.65 0.09 6.17
C GLN A 71 5.09 1.24 5.32
N TRP A 72 5.80 1.56 4.25
CA TRP A 72 5.46 2.60 3.29
C TRP A 72 5.49 2.04 1.87
N LEU A 73 4.65 2.59 1.00
CA LEU A 73 4.75 2.42 -0.43
C LEU A 73 5.49 3.61 -1.00
N LYS A 74 6.68 3.38 -1.55
CA LYS A 74 7.46 4.36 -2.29
C LYS A 74 6.97 4.42 -3.73
N ILE A 75 6.61 5.61 -4.20
CA ILE A 75 6.09 5.85 -5.54
C ILE A 75 6.83 7.01 -6.22
N ASP A 76 6.77 7.06 -7.55
CA ASP A 76 6.98 8.30 -8.28
C ASP A 76 5.64 9.04 -8.41
N TYR A 77 5.56 10.24 -7.85
CA TYR A 77 4.38 11.09 -7.95
C TYR A 77 4.74 12.42 -8.61
N GLN A 78 4.43 12.53 -9.90
CA GLN A 78 4.73 13.72 -10.71
C GLN A 78 6.25 13.99 -10.84
N GLY A 79 7.06 12.95 -11.05
CA GLY A 79 8.51 13.07 -11.25
C GLY A 79 9.30 13.33 -9.98
N ARG A 80 8.71 13.07 -8.82
CA ARG A 80 9.39 13.13 -7.52
C ARG A 80 9.04 11.90 -6.71
N GLU A 81 9.99 11.48 -5.90
CA GLU A 81 9.80 10.44 -4.91
C GLU A 81 8.77 10.88 -3.87
N ALA A 82 7.80 10.02 -3.61
CA ALA A 82 6.77 10.20 -2.60
C ALA A 82 6.45 8.88 -1.91
N PHE A 83 5.73 8.97 -0.80
CA PHE A 83 5.41 7.84 0.04
C PHE A 83 3.90 7.80 0.34
N ILE A 84 3.36 6.61 0.48
CA ILE A 84 2.01 6.35 1.00
C ILE A 84 2.15 5.39 2.16
N LEU A 85 1.44 5.63 3.25
CA LEU A 85 1.46 4.73 4.40
C LEU A 85 0.72 3.42 4.05
N ILE A 86 1.36 2.26 4.26
CA ILE A 86 0.73 0.94 4.06
C ILE A 86 -0.08 0.54 5.28
N ASP A 87 0.50 0.74 6.48
CA ASP A 87 -0.06 0.29 7.75
C ASP A 87 -0.30 1.46 8.71
N GLY A 88 -1.54 1.62 9.16
CA GLY A 88 -1.98 2.72 10.02
C GLY A 88 -1.48 2.64 11.47
N THR A 89 -0.85 1.54 11.90
CA THR A 89 -0.44 1.33 13.30
C THR A 89 0.54 2.41 13.74
N ALA A 90 1.40 2.86 12.83
CA ALA A 90 2.36 3.94 13.06
C ALA A 90 1.71 5.29 13.39
N VAL A 91 0.45 5.47 13.00
CA VAL A 91 -0.34 6.69 13.23
C VAL A 91 -1.46 6.47 14.26
N GLY A 92 -1.37 5.38 15.03
CA GLY A 92 -2.32 5.04 16.09
C GLY A 92 -3.63 4.45 15.59
N VAL A 93 -3.68 3.99 14.34
CA VAL A 93 -4.87 3.40 13.73
C VAL A 93 -4.63 1.92 13.44
N ASN A 94 -5.39 1.03 14.08
CA ASN A 94 -5.22 -0.42 13.89
C ASN A 94 -5.92 -0.93 12.61
N ARG A 95 -5.51 -0.43 11.43
CA ARG A 95 -6.00 -0.90 10.12
C ARG A 95 -4.99 -0.64 9.00
N LYS A 96 -5.07 -1.46 7.95
CA LYS A 96 -4.26 -1.29 6.73
C LYS A 96 -4.87 -0.23 5.82
N PHE A 97 -4.01 0.53 5.16
CA PHE A 97 -4.39 1.55 4.19
C PHE A 97 -4.24 1.04 2.77
N LEU A 98 -3.26 0.15 2.56
CA LEU A 98 -2.98 -0.50 1.29
C LEU A 98 -2.96 -2.02 1.44
N GLU A 99 -3.42 -2.71 0.41
CA GLU A 99 -3.35 -4.16 0.29
C GLU A 99 -2.45 -4.57 -0.88
N PRO A 100 -1.45 -5.45 -0.67
CA PRO A 100 -0.61 -5.90 -1.76
C PRO A 100 -1.44 -6.73 -2.75
N VAL A 101 -1.29 -6.45 -4.04
CA VAL A 101 -1.89 -7.21 -5.13
C VAL A 101 -0.78 -8.00 -5.82
N PRO A 102 -0.75 -9.34 -5.68
CA PRO A 102 0.20 -10.19 -6.39
C PRO A 102 0.04 -10.04 -7.89
N GLY A 103 1.17 -10.00 -8.60
CA GLY A 103 1.24 -9.98 -10.07
C GLY A 103 1.78 -11.27 -10.64
#